data_AF-A0A836I0B7-F1
#
_entry.id   AF-A0A836I0B7-F1
#
_cell.length_a   1.000
_cell.length_b   1.000
_cell.length_c   1.000
_cell.angle_alpha   90.00
_cell.angle_beta   90.00
_cell.angle_gamma   90.00
#
_symmetry.space_group_name_H-M   'P 1'
#
loop_
_entity.id
_entity.type
_entity.pdbx_description
1 polymer ?
#
loop_
_entity_poly.entity_id
_entity_poly.type
_entity_poly.pdbx_seq_one_letter_code
_entity_poly.pdbx_strand_id
1 'polypeptide(L)'
;MSTSETPLQGVQWPPSLLCTVKRHLDHVEDAVRPRIPPMPSSAPTIHEFFETHHDAIECQMERSGFDAAMTECCAAFLMGVLEQSCSLSFLLSRERRIIAMTVRQVEKRLLSKAHSNMLDSKRRRLDEGSTNGPRYARVLTLEYLLRLYVSLPMILEHYDKLGSARMPSYATAPLWCFINITMQILSADSRLFSPITQYVPLR
;
A
#
# COMPACT_ATOMS: atom_id res chain seq x y z
N MET A 1 -6.75 35.46 11.61
CA MET A 1 -7.22 34.55 12.69
C MET A 1 -6.77 33.16 12.29
N SER A 2 -5.66 32.65 12.85
CA SER A 2 -5.22 31.28 12.60
C SER A 2 -6.11 30.34 13.38
N THR A 3 -6.95 29.57 12.70
CA THR A 3 -7.51 28.34 13.24
C THR A 3 -6.34 27.39 13.43
N SER A 4 -5.90 27.23 14.67
CA SER A 4 -5.04 26.11 15.06
C SER A 4 -5.88 24.85 14.90
N GLU A 5 -5.95 24.32 13.67
CA GLU A 5 -6.43 22.97 13.46
C GLU A 5 -5.52 22.06 14.26
N THR A 6 -6.08 21.49 15.33
CA THR A 6 -5.41 20.40 16.04
C THR A 6 -5.04 19.35 15.00
N PRO A 7 -3.77 18.89 14.94
CA PRO A 7 -3.35 17.92 13.95
C PRO A 7 -4.26 16.69 14.07
N LEU A 8 -4.91 16.34 12.97
CA LEU A 8 -5.84 15.22 12.89
C LEU A 8 -5.12 13.95 13.36
N GLN A 9 -5.60 13.38 14.47
CA GLN A 9 -5.08 12.14 15.00
C GLN A 9 -5.84 10.98 14.35
N GLY A 10 -5.17 10.28 13.43
CA GLY A 10 -5.69 9.06 12.81
C GLY A 10 -6.24 9.23 11.40
N VAL A 11 -6.81 8.13 10.91
CA VAL A 11 -7.34 7.98 9.55
C VAL A 11 -8.75 8.56 9.46
N GLN A 12 -8.94 9.53 8.58
CA GLN A 12 -10.25 10.03 8.20
C GLN A 12 -10.83 9.13 7.11
N TRP A 13 -11.88 8.38 7.43
CA TRP A 13 -12.46 7.40 6.52
C TRP A 13 -13.60 8.00 5.67
N PRO A 14 -13.44 8.13 4.35
CA PRO A 14 -14.56 8.39 3.46
C PRO A 14 -15.54 7.21 3.49
N PRO A 15 -16.87 7.44 3.59
CA PRO A 15 -17.85 6.36 3.64
C PRO A 15 -17.78 5.40 2.44
N SER A 16 -17.44 5.91 1.26
CA SER A 16 -17.26 5.11 0.05
C SER A 16 -16.14 4.06 0.20
N LEU A 17 -15.02 4.45 0.80
CA LEU A 17 -13.88 3.55 1.02
C LEU A 17 -14.15 2.53 2.11
N LEU A 18 -14.89 2.89 3.17
CA LEU A 18 -15.38 1.92 4.16
C LEU A 18 -16.25 0.85 3.52
N CYS A 19 -17.17 1.24 2.63
CA CYS A 19 -18.00 0.30 1.87
C CYS A 19 -17.16 -0.60 0.96
N THR A 20 -16.07 -0.10 0.38
CA THR A 20 -15.13 -0.90 -0.42
C THR A 20 -14.39 -1.91 0.44
N VAL A 21 -13.81 -1.48 1.56
CA VAL A 21 -13.11 -2.37 2.51
C VAL A 21 -14.04 -3.46 3.01
N LYS A 22 -15.23 -3.08 3.48
CA LYS A 22 -16.20 -4.05 4.00
C LYS A 22 -16.53 -5.12 2.96
N ARG A 23 -16.87 -4.70 1.74
CA ARG A 23 -17.18 -5.64 0.65
C ARG A 23 -16.00 -6.54 0.30
N HIS A 24 -14.79 -6.00 0.32
CA HIS A 24 -13.58 -6.79 0.10
C HIS A 24 -13.41 -7.86 1.18
N LEU A 25 -13.49 -7.48 2.47
CA LEU A 25 -13.37 -8.39 3.59
C LEU A 25 -14.47 -9.47 3.57
N ASP A 26 -15.73 -9.09 3.31
CA ASP A 26 -16.86 -10.03 3.21
C ASP A 26 -16.60 -11.15 2.17
N HIS A 27 -15.86 -10.88 1.09
CA HIS A 27 -15.53 -11.88 0.06
C HIS A 27 -14.26 -12.66 0.37
N VAL A 28 -13.24 -12.01 0.93
CA VAL A 28 -11.97 -12.64 1.27
C VAL A 28 -12.13 -13.61 2.44
N GLU A 29 -12.94 -13.23 3.43
CA GLU A 29 -13.18 -13.97 4.67
C GLU A 29 -14.37 -14.93 4.58
N ASP A 30 -15.04 -15.03 3.43
CA ASP A 30 -16.14 -15.98 3.21
C ASP A 30 -15.65 -17.42 3.50
N ALA A 31 -16.31 -18.06 4.47
CA ALA A 31 -15.91 -19.38 4.95
C ALA A 31 -16.06 -20.47 3.87
N VAL A 32 -17.04 -20.31 2.96
CA VAL A 32 -17.48 -21.32 2.00
C VAL A 32 -16.92 -21.05 0.60
N ARG A 33 -16.92 -19.79 0.17
CA ARG A 33 -16.57 -19.35 -1.19
C ARG A 33 -15.65 -18.12 -1.15
N PRO A 34 -14.46 -18.22 -0.56
CA PRO A 34 -13.53 -17.10 -0.48
C PRO A 34 -13.09 -16.64 -1.88
N ARG A 35 -13.03 -15.32 -2.09
CA ARG A 35 -12.59 -14.72 -3.36
C ARG A 35 -11.71 -13.50 -3.14
N ILE A 36 -10.79 -13.27 -4.07
CA ILE A 36 -9.89 -12.10 -4.07
C ILE A 36 -10.00 -11.33 -5.39
N PRO A 37 -9.57 -10.06 -5.42
CA PRO A 37 -9.29 -9.37 -6.67
C PRO A 37 -8.41 -10.23 -7.59
N PRO A 38 -8.64 -10.22 -8.92
CA PRO A 38 -7.78 -10.93 -9.85
C PRO A 38 -6.34 -10.41 -9.75
N MET A 39 -5.35 -11.29 -9.80
CA MET A 39 -3.93 -10.93 -9.80
C MET A 39 -3.21 -11.72 -10.89
N PRO A 40 -2.70 -11.07 -11.97
CA PRO A 40 -2.70 -9.62 -12.22
C PRO A 40 -4.11 -9.04 -12.44
N SER A 41 -4.35 -7.82 -11.95
CA SER A 41 -5.60 -7.08 -12.15
C SER A 41 -5.48 -6.11 -13.34
N SER A 42 -6.62 -5.69 -13.89
CA SER A 42 -6.70 -4.50 -14.73
C SER A 42 -6.73 -3.20 -13.91
N ALA A 43 -7.01 -3.31 -12.60
CA ALA A 43 -6.91 -2.21 -11.66
C ALA A 43 -5.45 -1.95 -11.27
N PRO A 44 -5.09 -0.71 -10.91
CA PRO A 44 -3.74 -0.37 -10.50
C PRO A 44 -3.32 -1.11 -9.23
N THR A 45 -2.05 -1.49 -9.19
CA THR A 45 -1.39 -2.00 -8.00
C THR A 45 -1.08 -0.86 -7.02
N ILE A 46 -0.76 -1.21 -5.77
CA ILE A 46 -0.34 -0.22 -4.77
C ILE A 46 0.88 0.57 -5.23
N HIS A 47 1.85 -0.10 -5.86
CA HIS A 47 3.05 0.54 -6.42
C HIS A 47 2.70 1.53 -7.53
N GLU A 48 1.90 1.10 -8.51
CA GLU A 48 1.48 1.96 -9.64
C GLU A 48 0.66 3.17 -9.15
N PHE A 49 -0.16 2.99 -8.12
CA PHE A 49 -0.90 4.11 -7.52
C PHE A 49 0.04 5.17 -6.94
N PHE A 50 1.03 4.76 -6.14
CA PHE A 50 1.98 5.70 -5.55
C PHE A 50 2.88 6.36 -6.60
N GLU A 51 3.30 5.63 -7.64
CA GLU A 51 4.05 6.24 -8.76
C GLU A 51 3.19 7.24 -9.54
N THR A 52 1.94 6.89 -9.86
CA THR A 52 1.05 7.73 -10.69
C THR A 52 0.60 8.99 -9.97
N HIS A 53 0.42 8.93 -8.64
CA HIS A 53 -0.10 10.04 -7.84
C HIS A 53 0.98 10.72 -7.00
N HIS A 54 2.27 10.41 -7.24
CA HIS A 54 3.38 10.94 -6.46
C HIS A 54 3.35 12.48 -6.36
N ASP A 55 3.37 13.16 -7.50
CA ASP A 55 3.35 14.63 -7.57
C ASP A 55 2.12 15.23 -6.87
N ALA A 56 0.97 14.58 -7.00
CA ALA A 56 -0.29 15.04 -6.40
C ALA A 56 -0.29 14.88 -4.87
N ILE A 57 0.35 13.81 -4.36
CA ILE A 57 0.52 13.58 -2.92
C ILE A 57 1.54 14.59 -2.37
N GLU A 58 2.68 14.73 -3.02
CA GLU A 58 3.75 15.67 -2.63
C GLU A 58 3.23 17.11 -2.58
N CYS A 59 2.56 17.58 -3.63
CA CYS A 59 1.97 18.92 -3.66
C CYS A 59 0.99 19.16 -2.50
N GLN A 60 0.24 18.13 -2.05
CA GLN A 60 -0.70 18.26 -0.93
C GLN A 60 0.00 18.18 0.43
N MET A 61 1.07 17.39 0.54
CA MET A 61 1.93 17.35 1.73
C MET A 61 2.62 18.69 1.94
N GLU A 62 3.16 19.31 0.88
CA GLU A 62 3.78 20.63 0.92
C GLU A 62 2.78 21.71 1.37
N ARG A 63 1.56 21.68 0.82
CA ARG A 63 0.47 22.58 1.28
C ARG A 63 0.10 22.38 2.74
N SER A 64 0.33 21.18 3.27
CA SER A 64 0.12 20.84 4.68
C SER A 64 1.34 21.12 5.56
N GLY A 65 2.41 21.67 4.99
CA GLY A 65 3.63 22.07 5.71
C GLY A 65 4.69 20.97 5.87
N PHE A 66 4.62 19.89 5.08
CA PHE A 66 5.62 18.82 5.07
C PHE A 66 6.39 18.81 3.75
N ASP A 67 7.71 18.67 3.81
CA ASP A 67 8.55 18.68 2.61
C ASP A 67 8.47 17.37 1.79
N ALA A 68 9.05 17.40 0.58
CA ALA A 68 9.13 16.25 -0.32
C ALA A 68 9.82 15.04 0.33
N ALA A 69 10.90 15.27 1.09
CA ALA A 69 11.62 14.20 1.79
C ALA A 69 10.73 13.47 2.81
N MET A 70 9.87 14.20 3.52
CA MET A 70 8.89 13.62 4.43
C MET A 70 7.83 12.79 3.69
N THR A 71 7.43 13.23 2.50
CA THR A 71 6.51 12.49 1.63
C THR A 71 7.11 11.15 1.21
N GLU A 72 8.36 11.16 0.76
CA GLU A 72 9.11 9.94 0.43
C GLU A 72 9.26 9.01 1.64
N CYS A 73 9.56 9.57 2.82
CA CYS A 73 9.66 8.80 4.06
C CYS A 73 8.33 8.11 4.42
N CYS A 74 7.21 8.80 4.28
CA CYS A 74 5.88 8.23 4.55
C CYS A 74 5.54 7.11 3.56
N ALA A 75 5.82 7.32 2.27
CA ALA A 75 5.62 6.29 1.24
C ALA A 75 6.50 5.06 1.51
N ALA A 76 7.80 5.27 1.76
CA ALA A 76 8.75 4.19 2.07
C ALA A 76 8.35 3.44 3.35
N PHE A 77 7.93 4.15 4.40
CA PHE A 77 7.45 3.55 5.64
C PHE A 77 6.22 2.67 5.39
N LEU A 78 5.18 3.18 4.72
CA LEU A 78 3.96 2.41 4.45
C LEU A 78 4.24 1.18 3.59
N MET A 79 5.09 1.32 2.57
CA MET A 79 5.50 0.19 1.74
C MET A 79 6.29 -0.83 2.57
N GLY A 80 7.23 -0.40 3.43
CA GLY A 80 7.96 -1.27 4.33
C GLY A 80 7.04 -2.04 5.28
N VAL A 81 6.08 -1.35 5.91
CA VAL A 81 5.07 -1.95 6.77
C VAL A 81 4.23 -2.96 5.99
N LEU A 82 3.79 -2.63 4.77
CA LEU A 82 3.03 -3.56 3.92
C LEU A 82 3.83 -4.83 3.62
N GLU A 83 5.07 -4.70 3.15
CA GLU A 83 5.93 -5.83 2.79
C GLU A 83 6.18 -6.75 3.99
N GLN A 84 6.52 -6.17 5.15
CA GLN A 84 6.70 -6.92 6.38
C GLN A 84 5.39 -7.60 6.82
N SER A 85 4.28 -6.87 6.84
CA SER A 85 2.99 -7.39 7.28
C SER A 85 2.50 -8.54 6.39
N CYS A 86 2.66 -8.43 5.07
CA CYS A 86 2.30 -9.48 4.11
C CYS A 86 3.16 -10.75 4.28
N SER A 87 4.43 -10.60 4.62
CA SER A 87 5.30 -11.74 4.92
C SER A 87 4.91 -12.49 6.19
N LEU A 88 4.26 -11.81 7.14
CA LEU A 88 3.93 -12.32 8.48
C LEU A 88 2.51 -12.84 8.60
N SER A 89 1.50 -12.02 8.90
CA SER A 89 0.14 -12.48 9.25
C SER A 89 -0.99 -11.65 8.64
N PHE A 90 -0.67 -10.63 7.85
CA PHE A 90 -1.67 -9.75 7.24
C PHE A 90 -2.56 -10.47 6.22
N LEU A 91 -1.97 -11.38 5.44
CA LEU A 91 -2.68 -12.20 4.47
C LEU A 91 -3.18 -13.48 5.13
N LEU A 92 -4.44 -13.84 4.87
CA LEU A 92 -4.97 -15.14 5.26
C LEU A 92 -4.15 -16.26 4.61
N SER A 93 -4.11 -17.43 5.23
CA SER A 93 -3.35 -18.58 4.72
C SER A 93 -3.72 -18.94 3.27
N ARG A 94 -5.01 -18.79 2.90
CA ARG A 94 -5.52 -19.02 1.54
C ARG A 94 -5.02 -17.96 0.54
N GLU A 95 -5.01 -16.69 0.94
CA GLU A 95 -4.50 -15.58 0.13
C GLU A 95 -2.99 -15.70 -0.12
N ARG A 96 -2.24 -15.99 0.94
CA ARG A 96 -0.77 -16.02 0.94
C ARG A 96 -0.20 -16.92 -0.13
N ARG A 97 -0.78 -18.11 -0.33
CA ARG A 97 -0.31 -19.07 -1.34
C ARG A 97 -0.38 -18.47 -2.73
N ILE A 98 -1.54 -17.92 -3.10
CA ILE A 98 -1.78 -17.37 -4.44
C ILE A 98 -0.94 -16.11 -4.65
N ILE A 99 -0.96 -15.19 -3.69
CA ILE A 99 -0.21 -13.93 -3.78
C ILE A 99 1.29 -14.18 -3.86
N ALA A 100 1.86 -15.07 -3.04
CA ALA A 100 3.29 -15.39 -3.10
C ALA A 100 3.69 -16.03 -4.43
N MET A 101 2.81 -16.85 -5.04
CA MET A 101 3.05 -17.38 -6.38
C MET A 101 3.03 -16.26 -7.42
N THR A 102 2.08 -15.33 -7.36
CA THR A 102 2.00 -14.20 -8.28
C THR A 102 3.21 -13.27 -8.15
N VAL A 103 3.65 -12.97 -6.93
CA VAL A 103 4.88 -12.21 -6.65
C VAL A 103 6.08 -12.83 -7.37
N ARG A 104 6.32 -14.14 -7.19
CA ARG A 104 7.43 -14.84 -7.86
C ARG A 104 7.34 -14.79 -9.38
N GLN A 105 6.12 -14.87 -9.94
CA GLN A 105 5.91 -14.77 -11.38
C GLN A 105 6.22 -13.37 -11.91
N VAL A 106 5.78 -12.32 -11.21
CA VAL A 106 6.06 -10.93 -11.57
C VAL A 106 7.55 -10.64 -11.46
N GLU A 107 8.22 -11.07 -10.38
CA GLU A 107 9.67 -10.94 -10.22
C GLU A 107 10.44 -11.59 -11.37
N LYS A 108 10.08 -12.84 -11.74
CA LYS A 108 10.71 -13.54 -12.86
C LYS A 108 10.54 -12.78 -14.18
N ARG A 109 9.36 -12.20 -14.43
CA ARG A 109 9.11 -11.39 -15.64
C ARG A 109 9.95 -10.11 -15.64
N LEU A 110 10.04 -9.41 -14.51
CA LEU A 110 10.86 -8.20 -14.38
C LEU A 110 12.35 -8.49 -14.60
N LEU A 111 12.87 -9.57 -14.00
CA LEU A 111 14.25 -10.01 -14.21
C LEU A 111 14.52 -10.39 -15.67
N SER A 112 13.58 -11.07 -16.33
CA SER A 112 13.72 -11.42 -17.75
C SER A 112 13.75 -10.19 -18.67
N LYS A 113 12.96 -9.16 -18.35
CA LYS A 113 12.94 -7.88 -19.08
C LYS A 113 14.20 -7.06 -18.85
N ALA A 114 14.75 -7.10 -17.63
CA ALA A 114 16.03 -6.48 -17.33
C ALA A 114 17.18 -7.15 -18.10
N HIS A 115 17.14 -8.49 -18.24
CA HIS A 115 18.15 -9.24 -18.98
C HIS A 115 18.09 -9.00 -20.49
N SER A 116 16.90 -8.86 -21.08
CA SER A 116 16.76 -8.47 -22.49
C SER A 116 17.27 -7.06 -22.76
N ASN A 117 17.09 -6.13 -21.81
CA ASN A 117 17.55 -4.75 -21.93
C ASN A 117 19.05 -4.58 -21.63
N MET A 118 19.71 -5.56 -20.97
CA MET A 118 21.16 -5.53 -20.70
C MET A 118 22.02 -5.90 -21.92
N LEU A 119 21.45 -6.48 -22.98
CA LEU A 119 22.19 -6.75 -24.22
C LEU A 119 22.52 -5.47 -25.00
N ASP A 120 21.88 -4.33 -24.68
CA ASP A 120 22.15 -3.01 -25.31
C ASP A 120 22.98 -2.04 -24.44
N SER A 121 23.35 -2.37 -23.20
CA SER A 121 24.12 -1.46 -22.35
C SER A 121 25.25 -2.15 -21.61
N LYS A 122 26.39 -2.26 -22.30
CA LYS A 122 27.65 -2.75 -21.76
C LYS A 122 28.38 -1.65 -20.96
N ARG A 123 27.83 -1.23 -19.82
CA ARG A 123 28.59 -0.65 -18.67
C ARG A 123 27.65 -0.23 -17.53
N ARG A 124 27.47 -1.12 -16.56
CA ARG A 124 27.53 -0.82 -15.12
C ARG A 124 27.51 -2.14 -14.36
N ARG A 125 28.71 -2.54 -13.91
CA ARG A 125 28.89 -3.50 -12.83
C ARG A 125 28.57 -2.78 -11.51
N LEU A 126 28.11 -3.57 -10.53
CA LEU A 126 27.87 -3.26 -9.12
C LEU A 126 26.55 -2.53 -8.83
N ASP A 127 25.47 -3.31 -8.82
CA ASP A 127 24.43 -3.19 -7.80
C ASP A 127 23.64 -4.51 -7.72
N GLU A 128 24.28 -5.55 -7.18
CA GLU A 128 23.60 -6.77 -6.71
C GLU A 128 22.80 -6.51 -5.41
N GLY A 129 22.62 -5.25 -4.99
CA GLY A 129 21.83 -4.85 -3.82
C GLY A 129 20.33 -4.61 -4.07
N SER A 130 19.85 -4.61 -5.32
CA SER A 130 18.47 -4.18 -5.65
C SER A 130 17.47 -5.33 -5.92
N THR A 131 17.60 -6.47 -5.23
CA THR A 131 16.51 -7.48 -5.18
C THR A 131 15.46 -7.16 -4.10
N ASN A 132 15.54 -6.00 -3.46
CA ASN A 132 14.68 -5.54 -2.35
C ASN A 132 13.69 -4.43 -2.74
N GLY A 133 13.26 -4.36 -4.00
CA GLY A 133 12.09 -3.53 -4.34
C GLY A 133 10.81 -4.06 -3.68
N PRO A 134 9.76 -3.25 -3.53
CA PRO A 134 8.51 -3.67 -2.89
C PRO A 134 7.82 -4.76 -3.72
N ARG A 135 7.84 -6.00 -3.22
CA ARG A 135 7.43 -7.21 -3.94
C ARG A 135 5.92 -7.37 -3.93
N TYR A 136 5.32 -7.24 -2.75
CA TYR A 136 3.87 -7.34 -2.56
C TYR A 136 3.15 -6.13 -3.14
N ALA A 137 3.67 -4.91 -2.96
CA ALA A 137 2.99 -3.71 -3.46
C ALA A 137 2.84 -3.66 -4.99
N ARG A 138 3.71 -4.38 -5.71
CA ARG A 138 3.65 -4.54 -7.18
C ARG A 138 2.64 -5.58 -7.66
N VAL A 139 1.98 -6.26 -6.74
CA VAL A 139 1.00 -7.33 -7.04
C VAL A 139 -0.34 -7.03 -6.41
N LEU A 140 -0.33 -6.52 -5.18
CA LEU A 140 -1.54 -6.22 -4.43
C LEU A 140 -2.29 -5.04 -5.05
N THR A 141 -3.61 -5.20 -5.13
CA THR A 141 -4.54 -4.15 -5.52
C THR A 141 -4.82 -3.20 -4.35
N LEU A 142 -5.48 -2.06 -4.62
CA LEU A 142 -5.69 -1.00 -3.63
C LEU A 142 -6.63 -1.40 -2.48
N GLU A 143 -7.43 -2.45 -2.62
CA GLU A 143 -8.20 -3.00 -1.50
C GLU A 143 -7.30 -3.45 -0.34
N TYR A 144 -6.10 -3.97 -0.63
CA TYR A 144 -5.13 -4.34 0.39
C TYR A 144 -4.47 -3.14 1.05
N LEU A 145 -4.33 -2.01 0.34
CA LEU A 145 -3.88 -0.75 0.96
C LEU A 145 -4.92 -0.25 1.96
N LEU A 146 -6.20 -0.28 1.60
CA LEU A 146 -7.26 0.08 2.53
C LEU A 146 -7.31 -0.88 3.74
N ARG A 147 -7.12 -2.18 3.52
CA ARG A 147 -7.01 -3.17 4.62
C ARG A 147 -5.84 -2.85 5.55
N LEU A 148 -4.69 -2.40 5.00
CA LEU A 148 -3.56 -1.95 5.80
C LEU A 148 -3.93 -0.72 6.64
N TYR A 149 -4.61 0.29 6.07
CA TYR A 149 -5.03 1.47 6.80
C TYR A 149 -6.02 1.17 7.93
N VAL A 150 -6.83 0.11 7.82
CA VAL A 150 -7.66 -0.37 8.94
C VAL A 150 -6.79 -0.91 10.08
N SER A 151 -5.73 -1.66 9.77
CA SER A 151 -4.85 -2.27 10.77
C SER A 151 -3.80 -1.30 11.34
N LEU A 152 -3.47 -0.23 10.61
CA LEU A 152 -2.34 0.63 10.93
C LEU A 152 -2.40 1.29 12.31
N PRO A 153 -3.55 1.82 12.80
CA PRO A 153 -3.62 2.36 14.16
C PRO A 153 -3.21 1.33 15.24
N MET A 154 -3.64 0.07 15.08
CA MET A 154 -3.27 -1.01 16.00
C MET A 154 -1.78 -1.37 15.90
N ILE A 155 -1.22 -1.33 14.68
CA ILE A 155 0.22 -1.55 14.46
C ILE A 155 1.02 -0.47 15.18
N LEU A 156 0.67 0.80 15.03
CA LEU A 156 1.36 1.91 15.68
C LEU A 156 1.20 1.88 17.20
N GLU A 157 0.01 1.56 17.72
CA GLU A 157 -0.21 1.38 19.16
C GLU A 157 0.65 0.24 19.72
N HIS A 158 0.82 -0.85 18.97
CA HIS A 158 1.70 -1.94 19.37
C HIS A 158 3.17 -1.50 19.42
N TYR A 159 3.63 -0.69 18.46
CA TYR A 159 4.97 -0.10 18.50
C TYR A 159 5.17 0.80 19.72
N ASP A 160 4.22 1.65 20.06
CA ASP A 160 4.28 2.51 21.26
C ASP A 160 4.45 1.66 22.54
N LYS A 161 3.73 0.54 22.64
CA LYS A 161 3.81 -0.39 23.76
C LYS A 161 5.15 -1.10 23.84
N LEU A 162 5.68 -1.58 22.71
CA LEU A 162 6.99 -2.25 22.66
C LEU A 162 8.15 -1.28 22.93
N GLY A 163 8.06 -0.05 22.42
CA GLY A 163 9.07 0.99 22.59
C GLY A 163 9.06 1.63 23.98
N SER A 164 8.07 1.33 24.82
CA SER A 164 7.83 2.00 26.11
C SER A 164 7.77 3.53 26.01
N ALA A 165 7.48 4.06 24.81
CA ALA A 165 7.43 5.47 24.49
C ALA A 165 6.49 5.67 23.31
N ARG A 166 5.64 6.70 23.41
CA ARG A 166 4.75 7.11 22.33
C ARG A 166 5.55 7.65 21.17
N MET A 167 5.22 7.24 19.95
CA MET A 167 5.82 7.79 18.75
C MET A 167 5.62 9.31 18.72
N PRO A 168 6.69 10.10 18.54
CA PRO A 168 6.61 11.55 18.68
C PRO A 168 5.73 12.18 17.58
N SER A 169 5.18 13.36 17.89
CA SER A 169 4.26 14.07 16.97
C SER A 169 4.90 14.40 15.63
N TYR A 170 6.21 14.71 15.61
CA TYR A 170 6.93 15.00 14.37
C TYR A 170 6.97 13.81 13.40
N ALA A 171 6.78 12.58 13.88
CA ALA A 171 6.75 11.37 13.05
C ALA A 171 5.31 10.91 12.75
N THR A 172 4.39 11.05 13.71
CA THR A 172 2.98 10.63 13.53
C THR A 172 2.15 11.61 12.70
N ALA A 173 2.36 12.92 12.85
CA ALA A 173 1.61 13.94 12.11
C ALA A 173 1.78 13.85 10.59
N PRO A 174 3.01 13.77 10.03
CA PRO A 174 3.17 13.62 8.58
C PRO A 174 2.58 12.32 8.06
N LEU A 175 2.69 11.22 8.83
CA LEU A 175 2.10 9.94 8.45
C LEU A 175 0.58 10.01 8.33
N TRP A 176 -0.12 10.60 9.31
CA TRP A 176 -1.57 10.78 9.23
C TRP A 176 -1.98 11.71 8.12
N CYS A 177 -1.24 12.80 7.90
CA CYS A 177 -1.47 13.70 6.78
C CYS A 177 -1.36 12.95 5.44
N PHE A 178 -0.26 12.21 5.23
CA PHE A 178 -0.02 11.41 4.04
C PHE A 178 -1.16 10.41 3.78
N ILE A 179 -1.58 9.67 4.81
CA ILE A 179 -2.67 8.69 4.68
C ILE A 179 -4.00 9.37 4.35
N ASN A 180 -4.29 10.52 4.96
CA ASN A 180 -5.54 11.22 4.67
C ASN A 180 -5.55 11.80 3.25
N ILE A 181 -4.41 12.26 2.73
CA ILE A 181 -4.27 12.67 1.33
C ILE A 181 -4.48 11.48 0.38
N THR A 182 -3.85 10.33 0.65
CA THR A 182 -4.05 9.14 -0.21
C THR A 182 -5.50 8.66 -0.15
N MET A 183 -6.15 8.70 1.01
CA MET A 183 -7.57 8.38 1.17
C MET A 183 -8.48 9.33 0.39
N GLN A 184 -8.17 10.63 0.35
CA GLN A 184 -8.91 11.58 -0.48
C GLN A 184 -8.79 11.24 -1.96
N ILE A 185 -7.58 10.99 -2.46
CA ILE A 185 -7.34 10.60 -3.86
C ILE A 185 -8.08 9.30 -4.20
N LEU A 186 -7.97 8.28 -3.34
CA LEU A 186 -8.66 7.00 -3.52
C LEU A 186 -10.19 7.16 -3.54
N SER A 187 -10.73 8.08 -2.73
CA SER A 187 -12.17 8.31 -2.67
C SER A 187 -12.73 9.05 -3.89
N ALA A 188 -11.87 9.76 -4.63
CA ALA A 188 -12.27 10.55 -5.78
C ALA A 188 -12.52 9.70 -7.05
N ASP A 189 -11.89 8.52 -7.17
CA ASP A 189 -12.09 7.63 -8.32
C ASP A 189 -12.35 6.17 -7.88
N SER A 190 -13.61 5.77 -7.91
CA SER A 190 -14.01 4.39 -7.59
C SER A 190 -13.50 3.34 -8.59
N ARG A 191 -13.05 3.75 -9.79
CA ARG A 191 -12.54 2.84 -10.83
C ARG A 191 -11.13 2.33 -10.53
N LEU A 192 -10.47 2.89 -9.51
CA LEU A 192 -9.20 2.41 -9.00
C LEU A 192 -9.32 1.03 -8.33
N PHE A 193 -10.53 0.61 -7.95
CA PHE A 193 -10.78 -0.68 -7.28
C PHE A 193 -11.31 -1.72 -8.26
N SER A 194 -11.00 -2.99 -7.99
CA SER A 194 -11.50 -4.10 -8.82
C SER A 194 -12.99 -4.32 -8.53
N PRO A 195 -13.87 -4.40 -9.54
CA PRO A 195 -15.27 -4.75 -9.32
C PRO A 195 -15.38 -6.11 -8.64
N ILE A 196 -16.23 -6.21 -7.61
CA ILE A 196 -16.48 -7.47 -6.89
C ILE A 196 -16.90 -8.61 -7.83
N THR A 197 -17.59 -8.29 -8.93
CA THR A 197 -17.99 -9.27 -9.95
C THR A 197 -16.81 -9.92 -10.68
N GLN A 198 -15.62 -9.32 -10.63
CA GLN A 198 -14.39 -9.84 -11.22
C GLN A 198 -13.55 -10.64 -10.22
N TYR A 199 -13.96 -10.71 -8.95
CA TYR A 199 -13.19 -11.44 -7.94
C TYR A 199 -13.14 -12.93 -8.28
N VAL A 200 -11.95 -13.49 -8.18
CA VAL A 200 -11.65 -14.89 -8.52
C VAL A 200 -11.66 -15.77 -7.27
N PRO A 201 -12.15 -17.01 -7.35
CA PRO A 201 -12.13 -17.93 -6.20
C PRO A 201 -10.71 -18.22 -5.69
N LEU A 202 -10.55 -18.17 -4.36
CA LEU A 202 -9.38 -18.72 -3.65
C LEU A 202 -9.56 -20.25 -3.53
N ARG A 203 -9.26 -21.00 -4.59
CA ARG A 203 -9.30 -22.48 -4.62
C ARG A 203 -7.89 -23.08 -4.60
#